data_AF-A0A645AR98-F1
#
_entry.id   AF-A0A645AR98-F1
#
_cell.length_a   1.000
_cell.length_b   1.000
_cell.length_c   1.000
_cell.angle_alpha   90.00
_cell.angle_beta   90.00
_cell.angle_gamma   90.00
#
_symmetry.space_group_name_H-M   'P 1'
#
loop_
_entity.id
_entity.type
_entity.pdbx_description
1 polymer ?
#
loop_
_entity_poly.entity_id
_entity_poly.type
_entity_poly.pdbx_seq_one_letter_code
_entity_poly.pdbx_strand_id
1 'polypeptide(L)'
;MTCVCSVGLDMIAIPGDTSAQTISAIIADEAAIGMINNKTTAVRLIPVPGKGVGDVVEFGGLLGYCPIMRVNTFKPDVFIARGGRIPAPIRSLTN
;
A
#
# COMPACT_ATOMS: atom_id res chain seq x y z
N MET A 1 9.07 -8.16 -0.60
CA MET A 1 8.41 -9.45 -0.94
C MET A 1 7.52 -9.32 -2.18
N THR A 2 6.82 -8.20 -2.35
CA THR A 2 5.93 -7.89 -3.49
C THR A 2 6.62 -7.85 -4.86
N CYS A 3 7.89 -7.47 -4.92
CA CYS A 3 8.65 -7.42 -6.18
C CYS A 3 8.88 -8.78 -6.87
N VAL A 4 8.83 -9.91 -6.15
CA VAL A 4 9.21 -11.22 -6.72
C VAL A 4 8.03 -12.18 -6.83
N CYS A 5 7.46 -12.63 -5.72
CA CYS A 5 6.50 -13.75 -5.71
C CYS A 5 5.12 -13.42 -5.13
N SER A 6 4.89 -12.18 -4.69
CA SER A 6 3.60 -11.79 -4.10
C SER A 6 2.76 -10.98 -5.09
N VAL A 7 1.44 -11.01 -4.89
CA VAL A 7 0.44 -10.25 -5.63
C VAL A 7 0.25 -8.82 -5.10
N GLY A 8 1.10 -8.38 -4.15
CA GLY A 8 1.06 -7.04 -3.57
C GLY A 8 0.79 -7.06 -2.06
N LEU A 9 0.12 -6.02 -1.58
CA LEU A 9 -0.24 -5.85 -0.17
C LEU A 9 -1.68 -6.29 0.04
N ASP A 10 -1.89 -7.35 0.81
CA ASP A 10 -3.22 -7.91 1.02
C ASP A 10 -3.56 -8.05 2.51
N MET A 11 -4.79 -7.65 2.88
CA MET A 11 -5.31 -7.71 4.26
C MET A 11 -4.42 -7.02 5.30
N ILE A 12 -3.98 -5.80 4.99
CA ILE A 12 -3.06 -5.05 5.85
C ILE A 12 -3.83 -4.01 6.67
N ALA A 13 -4.01 -4.27 7.96
CA ALA A 13 -4.63 -3.31 8.87
C ALA A 13 -3.63 -2.22 9.29
N ILE A 14 -4.06 -0.96 9.23
CA ILE A 14 -3.25 0.23 9.55
C ILE A 14 -4.00 1.15 10.51
N PRO A 15 -3.29 2.07 11.21
CA PRO A 15 -3.92 3.01 12.13
C PRO A 15 -5.04 3.80 11.46
N GLY A 16 -6.16 3.96 12.15
CA GLY A 16 -7.35 4.62 11.58
C GLY A 16 -7.16 6.09 11.24
N ASP A 17 -6.15 6.73 11.81
CA ASP A 17 -5.75 8.12 11.55
C ASP A 17 -4.72 8.25 10.40
N THR A 18 -4.41 7.16 9.70
CA THR A 18 -3.52 7.21 8.54
C THR A 18 -4.11 8.11 7.45
N SER A 19 -3.35 9.12 7.03
CA SER A 19 -3.81 10.10 6.04
C SER A 19 -4.07 9.47 4.66
N ALA A 20 -4.99 10.08 3.91
CA ALA A 20 -5.27 9.67 2.53
C ALA A 20 -4.02 9.79 1.63
N GLN A 21 -3.16 10.77 1.87
CA GLN A 21 -1.89 10.97 1.17
C GLN A 21 -0.94 9.80 1.44
N THR A 22 -0.82 9.37 2.69
CA THR A 22 0.00 8.20 3.06
C THR A 22 -0.53 6.91 2.42
N ILE A 23 -1.85 6.70 2.45
CA ILE A 23 -2.49 5.57 1.75
C ILE A 23 -2.20 5.62 0.25
N SER A 24 -2.34 6.79 -0.37
CA SER A 24 -2.07 6.98 -1.80
C SER A 24 -0.60 6.70 -2.15
N ALA A 25 0.34 7.06 -1.28
CA ALA A 25 1.76 6.77 -1.47
C ALA A 25 2.05 5.27 -1.43
N ILE A 26 1.45 4.54 -0.50
CA ILE A 26 1.60 3.07 -0.43
C ILE A 26 1.06 2.41 -1.71
N ILE A 27 -0.10 2.88 -2.19
CA ILE A 27 -0.66 2.40 -3.47
C ILE A 27 0.27 2.73 -4.65
N ALA A 28 0.83 3.95 -4.68
CA ALA A 28 1.76 4.36 -5.73
C ALA A 28 3.02 3.50 -5.77
N ASP A 29 3.58 3.13 -4.61
CA ASP A 29 4.74 2.24 -4.51
C ASP A 29 4.46 0.86 -5.12
N GLU A 30 3.34 0.23 -4.75
CA GLU A 30 2.97 -1.09 -5.29
C GLU A 30 2.55 -1.03 -6.77
N ALA A 31 1.93 0.05 -7.21
CA ALA A 31 1.64 0.29 -8.62
C ALA A 31 2.95 0.44 -9.43
N ALA A 32 3.95 1.11 -8.90
CA ALA A 32 5.26 1.25 -9.53
C ALA A 32 5.98 -0.10 -9.65
N ILE A 33 5.93 -0.94 -8.61
CA ILE A 33 6.46 -2.32 -8.65
C ILE A 33 5.77 -3.14 -9.74
N GLY A 34 4.44 -3.08 -9.83
CA GLY A 34 3.69 -3.79 -10.87
C GLY A 34 4.02 -3.29 -12.28
N MET A 35 4.03 -1.97 -12.46
CA MET A 35 4.33 -1.31 -13.72
C MET A 35 5.73 -1.66 -14.25
N ILE A 36 6.77 -1.55 -13.40
CA ILE A 36 8.15 -1.79 -13.83
C ILE A 36 8.40 -3.28 -14.11
N ASN A 37 7.84 -4.18 -13.31
CA ASN A 37 8.11 -5.62 -13.41
C ASN A 37 7.14 -6.40 -14.30
N ASN A 38 6.19 -5.73 -14.96
CA ASN A 38 5.12 -6.38 -15.72
C ASN A 38 4.29 -7.37 -14.89
N LYS A 39 4.00 -6.99 -13.64
CA LYS A 39 3.26 -7.84 -12.70
C LYS A 39 1.93 -7.20 -12.34
N THR A 40 0.93 -8.04 -12.19
CA THR A 40 -0.33 -7.63 -11.57
C THR A 40 -0.09 -7.53 -10.08
N THR A 41 -0.19 -6.32 -9.53
CA THR A 41 -0.14 -6.05 -8.10
C THR A 41 -1.48 -5.49 -7.62
N ALA A 42 -1.78 -5.69 -6.35
CA ALA A 42 -2.97 -5.18 -5.69
C ALA A 42 -2.59 -4.62 -4.32
N VAL A 43 -3.43 -3.70 -3.84
CA VAL A 43 -3.30 -3.13 -2.49
C VAL A 43 -4.67 -3.17 -1.80
N ARG A 44 -4.74 -3.88 -0.68
CA ARG A 44 -5.87 -3.90 0.25
C ARG A 44 -5.39 -3.48 1.63
N LEU A 45 -5.45 -2.17 1.87
CA LEU A 45 -5.22 -1.55 3.18
C LEU A 45 -6.54 -1.40 3.91
N ILE A 46 -6.52 -1.60 5.23
CA ILE A 46 -7.69 -1.50 6.11
C ILE A 46 -7.36 -0.49 7.22
N PRO A 47 -7.64 0.81 7.04
CA PRO A 47 -7.58 1.77 8.13
C PRO A 47 -8.64 1.42 9.17
N VAL A 48 -8.26 1.27 10.44
CA VAL A 48 -9.20 0.88 11.50
C VAL A 48 -9.43 2.05 12.46
N PRO A 49 -10.59 2.75 12.37
CA PRO A 49 -10.89 3.91 13.20
C PRO A 49 -10.77 3.60 14.70
N GLY A 50 -10.13 4.51 15.44
CA GLY A 50 -9.96 4.39 16.89
C GLY A 50 -8.93 3.35 17.35
N LYS A 51 -8.22 2.68 16.43
CA LYS A 51 -7.14 1.74 16.74
C LYS A 51 -5.79 2.21 16.22
N GLY A 52 -4.75 1.96 17.02
CA GLY A 52 -3.37 2.32 16.76
C GLY A 52 -2.45 1.10 16.70
N VAL A 53 -1.14 1.35 16.51
CA VAL A 53 -0.13 0.29 16.39
C VAL A 53 -0.09 -0.56 17.66
N GLY A 54 -0.12 -1.88 17.49
CA GLY A 54 -0.15 -2.85 18.60
C GLY A 54 -1.54 -3.33 18.97
N ASP A 55 -2.59 -2.61 18.56
CA ASP A 55 -3.96 -3.11 18.65
C ASP A 55 -4.21 -4.24 17.62
N VAL A 56 -5.32 -4.95 17.79
CA VAL A 56 -5.79 -5.98 16.87
C VAL A 56 -7.22 -5.66 16.45
N VAL A 57 -7.53 -5.80 15.16
CA VAL A 57 -8.90 -5.77 14.64
C VAL A 57 -9.40 -7.20 14.45
N GLU A 58 -10.57 -7.51 15.01
CA GLU A 58 -11.31 -8.72 14.69
C GLU A 58 -12.38 -8.40 13.64
N PHE A 59 -12.35 -9.13 12.52
CA PHE A 59 -13.36 -9.05 11.47
C PHE A 59 -14.46 -10.11 11.66
N GLY A 60 -14.22 -11.08 12.55
CA GLY A 60 -15.14 -12.16 12.89
C GLY A 60 -15.22 -13.27 11.84
N GLY A 61 -15.76 -14.42 12.27
CA GLY A 61 -16.07 -15.56 11.40
C GLY A 61 -14.88 -16.01 10.54
N LEU A 62 -15.09 -16.08 9.23
CA LEU A 62 -14.09 -16.53 8.24
C LEU A 62 -12.98 -15.50 7.99
N LEU A 63 -13.20 -14.22 8.30
CA LEU A 63 -12.28 -13.13 7.98
C LEU A 63 -11.16 -12.97 9.03
N GLY A 64 -11.29 -13.62 10.18
CA GLY A 64 -10.26 -13.70 11.21
C GLY A 64 -9.96 -12.36 11.89
N TYR A 65 -8.70 -12.16 12.24
CA TYR A 65 -8.19 -10.95 12.89
C TYR A 65 -6.90 -10.47 12.21
N CYS A 66 -6.57 -9.19 12.38
CA CYS A 66 -5.34 -8.61 11.86
C CYS A 66 -4.73 -7.63 12.88
N PRO A 67 -3.43 -7.72 13.19
CA PRO A 67 -2.75 -6.72 14.01
C PRO A 67 -2.59 -5.40 13.25
N ILE A 68 -2.73 -4.27 13.93
CA ILE A 68 -2.52 -2.95 13.34
C ILE A 68 -1.02 -2.73 13.13
N MET A 69 -0.62 -2.61 11.86
CA MET A 69 0.78 -2.46 11.48
C MET A 69 1.22 -1.00 11.48
N ARG A 70 2.48 -0.77 11.86
CA ARG A 70 3.07 0.58 11.84
C ARG A 70 3.19 1.11 10.41
N VAL A 71 2.71 2.33 10.20
CA VAL A 71 2.92 3.11 8.98
C VAL A 71 4.01 4.15 9.20
N ASN A 72 4.72 4.52 8.14
CA ASN A 72 5.74 5.57 8.19
C ASN A 72 5.11 6.95 8.45
N THR A 73 5.76 7.77 9.28
CA THR A 73 5.27 9.10 9.68
C THR A 73 5.76 10.23 8.77
N PHE A 74 6.70 9.96 7.86
CA PHE A 74 7.11 10.93 6.84
C PHE A 74 5.94 11.27 5.91
N LYS A 75 5.82 12.56 5.57
CA LYS A 75 4.71 13.10 4.79
C LYS A 75 4.97 12.98 3.28
N PRO A 76 4.15 12.25 2.50
CA PRO A 76 4.26 12.18 1.05
C PRO A 76 3.43 13.26 0.34
N ASP A 77 2.89 14.24 1.08
CA ASP A 77 1.90 15.22 0.60
C ASP A 77 2.32 15.91 -0.70
N VAL A 78 3.57 16.38 -0.78
CA VAL A 78 4.11 17.05 -1.97
C VAL A 78 4.15 16.10 -3.16
N PHE A 79 4.52 14.84 -2.96
CA PHE A 79 4.60 13.85 -4.04
C PHE A 79 3.20 13.52 -4.59
N ILE A 80 2.24 13.27 -3.70
CA ILE A 80 0.86 12.94 -4.09
C ILE A 80 0.16 14.14 -4.74
N ALA A 81 0.39 15.35 -4.23
CA ALA A 81 -0.20 16.57 -4.78
C ALA A 81 0.31 16.94 -6.18
N ARG A 82 1.43 16.36 -6.67
CA ARG A 82 1.91 16.60 -8.04
C ARG A 82 0.88 16.19 -9.09
N GLY A 83 0.06 15.17 -8.80
CA GLY A 83 -0.95 14.67 -9.73
C GLY A 83 -0.39 14.29 -11.11
N GLY A 84 -1.26 14.27 -12.11
CA GLY A 84 -0.88 13.96 -13.49
C GLY A 84 -0.79 12.46 -13.78
N ARG A 85 0.12 12.08 -14.69
CA ARG A 85 0.31 10.69 -15.12
C ARG A 85 1.78 10.32 -15.04
N ILE A 86 2.07 9.17 -14.43
CA ILE A 86 3.39 8.54 -14.50
C ILE A 86 3.48 7.85 -15.87
N PRO A 87 4.46 8.21 -16.72
CA PRO A 87 4.59 7.62 -18.05
C PRO A 87 4.98 6.14 -17.98
N ALA A 88 4.75 5.43 -19.08
CA ALA A 88 5.17 4.04 -19.20
C ALA A 88 6.70 3.89 -19.05
N PRO A 89 7.19 2.80 -18.44
CA PRO A 89 8.61 2.59 -18.25
C PRO A 89 9.28 2.24 -19.59
N ILE A 90 10.53 2.68 -19.77
CA ILE A 90 11.34 2.29 -20.93
C ILE A 90 11.80 0.85 -20.72
N ARG A 91 11.22 -0.09 -21.45
CA ARG A 91 11.62 -1.51 -21.42
C ARG A 91 12.66 -1.90 -22.46
N SER A 92 12.98 -1.05 -23.43
CA SER A 92 13.85 -1.38 -24.55
C SER A 92 15.35 -1.46 -24.23
N LEU A 93 15.76 -1.17 -22.99
CA LEU A 93 17.17 -1.20 -22.55
C LEU A 93 17.54 -2.47 -21.77
N THR A 94 16.62 -3.43 -21.63
CA THR A 94 16.95 -4.76 -21.15
C THR A 94 17.46 -5.59 -22.33
N ASN A 95 18.79 -5.70 -22.44
CA ASN A 95 19.46 -6.74 -23.25
C ASN A 95 19.13 -8.13 -22.70
#